data_AF-A0A3B4X4Y9-F1
#
_entry.id   AF-A0A3B4X4Y9-F1
#
_cell.length_a   1.000
_cell.length_b   1.000
_cell.length_c   1.000
_cell.angle_alpha   90.00
_cell.angle_beta   90.00
_cell.angle_gamma   90.00
#
_symmetry.space_group_name_H-M   'P 1'
#
loop_
_entity.id
_entity.type
_entity.pdbx_description
1 polymer ?
#
loop_
_entity_poly.entity_id
_entity_poly.type
_entity_poly.pdbx_seq_one_letter_code
_entity_poly.pdbx_strand_id
1 'polypeptide(L)'
;MDAHCLAAKGLDISLAALQRQDPYINNIVDVASQVALYTYNNRTNEWEKTEVEGTLFIYTRLASPRHGFTIMNRLSMENLTEPITKDLDFQLQDPFLLYRNARCKEKDTDTLLMSAC
;
A
#
# COMPACT_ATOMS: atom_id res chain seq x y z
N MET A 1 20.39 22.50 -7.22
CA MET A 1 20.99 21.53 -6.29
C MET A 1 19.81 20.76 -5.72
N ASP A 2 19.66 19.53 -6.18
CA ASP A 2 18.38 19.07 -6.71
C ASP A 2 17.62 18.19 -5.70
N ALA A 3 16.33 18.46 -5.54
CA ALA A 3 15.42 17.75 -4.64
C ALA A 3 15.41 16.21 -4.87
N HIS A 4 15.79 15.75 -6.06
CA HIS A 4 15.96 14.34 -6.41
C HIS A 4 17.03 13.61 -5.58
N CYS A 5 18.11 14.28 -5.15
CA CYS A 5 19.18 13.62 -4.39
C CYS A 5 18.81 13.35 -2.93
N LEU A 6 17.90 14.15 -2.34
CA LEU A 6 17.40 13.93 -0.98
C LEU A 6 16.37 12.79 -0.93
N ALA A 7 15.52 12.66 -1.96
CA ALA A 7 14.59 11.55 -2.10
C ALA A 7 15.33 10.20 -2.24
N ALA A 8 16.41 10.15 -3.03
CA ALA A 8 17.20 8.94 -3.24
C ALA A 8 17.77 8.36 -1.92
N LYS A 9 18.31 9.19 -1.02
CA LYS A 9 18.84 8.73 0.26
C LYS A 9 17.76 8.26 1.24
N GLY A 10 16.57 8.88 1.22
CA GLY A 10 15.44 8.46 2.05
C GLY A 10 14.87 7.11 1.61
N LEU A 11 14.92 6.84 0.30
CA LEU A 11 14.50 5.57 -0.29
C LEU A 11 15.43 4.42 0.12
N ASP A 12 16.75 4.63 0.24
CA ASP A 12 17.69 3.60 0.69
C ASP A 12 17.39 3.12 2.12
N ILE A 13 17.10 4.05 3.04
CA ILE A 13 16.71 3.73 4.41
C ILE A 13 15.38 2.98 4.44
N SER A 14 14.41 3.45 3.64
CA SER A 14 13.10 2.84 3.53
C SER A 14 13.20 1.42 2.95
N LEU A 15 13.99 1.22 1.89
CA LEU A 15 14.22 -0.08 1.27
C LEU A 15 14.86 -1.05 2.26
N ALA A 16 15.87 -0.61 3.01
CA ALA A 16 16.50 -1.43 4.03
C ALA A 16 15.50 -1.82 5.15
N ALA A 17 14.62 -0.90 5.56
CA ALA A 17 13.57 -1.21 6.52
C ALA A 17 12.57 -2.24 5.98
N LEU A 18 12.15 -2.10 4.72
CA LEU A 18 11.26 -3.05 4.04
C LEU A 18 11.92 -4.43 3.88
N GLN A 19 13.20 -4.48 3.52
CA GLN A 19 13.97 -5.72 3.37
C GLN A 19 14.17 -6.47 4.69
N ARG A 20 14.19 -5.76 5.83
CA ARG A 20 14.21 -6.40 7.15
C ARG A 20 12.92 -7.14 7.45
N GLN A 21 11.79 -6.72 6.88
CA GLN A 21 10.50 -7.39 7.02
C GLN A 21 10.32 -8.48 5.95
N ASP A 22 10.76 -8.24 4.72
CA ASP A 22 10.75 -9.21 3.62
C ASP A 22 12.07 -9.17 2.81
N PRO A 23 12.99 -10.13 3.03
CA PRO A 23 14.28 -10.19 2.34
C PRO A 23 14.19 -10.34 0.81
N TYR A 24 13.03 -10.72 0.27
CA TYR A 24 12.85 -10.86 -1.17
C TYR A 24 12.55 -9.54 -1.88
N ILE A 25 12.31 -8.45 -1.14
CA ILE A 25 12.11 -7.12 -1.73
C ILE A 25 13.40 -6.68 -2.43
N ASN A 26 13.27 -6.40 -3.73
CA ASN A 26 14.39 -6.06 -4.60
C ASN A 26 14.57 -4.55 -4.75
N ASN A 27 13.50 -3.83 -5.07
CA ASN A 27 13.55 -2.40 -5.33
C ASN A 27 12.19 -1.73 -5.07
N ILE A 28 12.20 -0.48 -4.59
CA ILE A 28 11.02 0.39 -4.53
C ILE A 28 10.78 0.95 -5.94
N VAL A 29 9.55 0.77 -6.42
CA VAL A 29 9.09 1.25 -7.73
C VAL A 29 8.54 2.66 -7.61
N ASP A 30 7.72 2.92 -6.59
CA ASP A 30 7.09 4.21 -6.38
C ASP A 30 6.68 4.41 -4.92
N VAL A 31 6.43 5.67 -4.53
CA VAL A 31 6.07 6.08 -3.18
C VAL A 31 4.98 7.14 -3.19
N ALA A 32 3.95 6.96 -2.37
CA ALA A 32 3.01 8.02 -2.03
C ALA A 32 3.15 8.41 -0.55
N SER A 33 3.49 9.67 -0.31
CA SER A 33 3.88 10.18 1.02
C SER A 33 2.77 10.10 2.06
N GLN A 34 1.51 10.30 1.63
CA GLN A 34 0.34 10.26 2.49
C GLN A 34 -0.79 9.48 1.83
N VAL A 35 -1.13 8.35 2.43
CA VAL A 35 -2.29 7.54 2.07
C VAL A 35 -3.11 7.21 3.31
N ALA A 36 -4.43 7.12 3.15
CA ALA A 36 -5.36 6.64 4.15
C ALA A 36 -6.21 5.51 3.57
N LEU A 37 -6.39 4.45 4.34
CA LEU A 37 -7.17 3.28 3.94
C LEU A 37 -8.59 3.37 4.50
N TYR A 38 -9.56 3.05 3.64
CA TYR A 38 -10.97 2.97 3.97
C TYR A 38 -11.51 1.59 3.59
N THR A 39 -12.46 1.09 4.37
CA THR A 39 -13.16 -0.16 4.07
C THR A 39 -14.64 0.12 3.89
N TYR A 40 -15.24 -0.51 2.89
CA TYR A 40 -16.66 -0.40 2.67
C TYR A 40 -17.42 -1.36 3.58
N ASN A 41 -18.36 -0.82 4.36
CA ASN A 41 -19.22 -1.60 5.21
C ASN A 41 -20.57 -1.84 4.52
N ASN A 42 -20.81 -3.08 4.07
CA ASN A 42 -22.06 -3.45 3.39
C ASN A 42 -23.31 -3.35 4.27
N ARG A 43 -23.16 -3.41 5.61
CA ARG A 43 -24.31 -3.36 6.52
C ARG A 43 -24.86 -1.96 6.62
N THR A 44 -23.98 -0.96 6.64
CA THR A 44 -24.33 0.46 6.71
C THR A 44 -24.38 1.11 5.34
N ASN A 45 -23.82 0.48 4.31
CA ASN A 45 -23.67 1.01 2.96
C ASN A 45 -22.83 2.31 2.96
N GLU A 46 -21.79 2.33 3.79
CA GLU A 46 -20.94 3.50 4.01
C GLU A 46 -19.45 3.11 3.99
N TRP A 47 -18.61 4.10 3.67
CA TRP A 47 -17.17 3.97 3.77
C TRP A 47 -16.71 4.32 5.18
N GLU A 48 -15.98 3.42 5.80
CA GLU A 48 -15.43 3.60 7.14
C GLU A 48 -13.92 3.81 7.05
N LYS A 49 -13.44 4.87 7.71
CA LYS A 49 -12.00 5.13 7.83
C LYS A 49 -11.39 4.04 8.72
N THR A 50 -10.28 3.45 8.27
CA THR A 50 -9.52 2.51 9.09
C THR A 50 -8.43 3.23 9.90
N GLU A 51 -7.79 2.50 10.80
CA GLU A 51 -6.61 2.97 11.56
C GLU A 51 -5.29 2.86 10.75
N VAL A 52 -5.36 2.69 9.44
CA VAL A 52 -4.20 2.60 8.55
C VAL A 52 -4.04 3.91 7.78
N GLU A 53 -3.08 4.72 8.21
CA GLU A 53 -2.69 5.98 7.55
C GLU A 53 -1.18 6.14 7.58
N GLY A 54 -0.57 6.43 6.43
CA GLY A 54 0.89 6.55 6.37
C GLY A 54 1.45 6.68 4.96
N THR A 55 2.58 6.01 4.72
CA THR A 55 3.28 6.09 3.43
C THR A 55 3.13 4.78 2.67
N LEU A 56 2.66 4.86 1.43
CA LEU A 56 2.58 3.74 0.51
C LEU A 56 3.92 3.54 -0.18
N PHE A 57 4.41 2.32 -0.18
CA PHE A 57 5.54 1.89 -0.99
C PHE A 57 5.08 0.80 -1.94
N ILE A 58 5.34 0.98 -3.23
CA ILE A 58 5.17 -0.04 -4.25
C ILE A 58 6.55 -0.62 -4.54
N TYR A 59 6.70 -1.94 -4.59
CA TYR A 59 8.00 -2.58 -4.73
C TYR A 59 7.96 -3.83 -5.63
N THR A 60 9.14 -4.20 -6.11
CA THR A 60 9.40 -5.48 -6.78
C THR A 60 10.01 -6.48 -5.82
N ARG A 61 9.79 -7.78 -6.08
CA ARG A 61 10.34 -8.90 -5.31
C ARG A 61 11.06 -9.89 -6.23
N LEU A 62 12.08 -10.55 -5.68
CA LEU A 62 12.83 -11.61 -6.36
C LEU A 62 12.06 -12.92 -6.44
N ALA A 63 11.14 -13.15 -5.51
CA ALA A 63 10.25 -14.31 -5.46
C ALA A 63 8.81 -13.95 -5.87
N SER A 64 8.02 -14.96 -6.23
CA SER A 64 6.58 -14.77 -6.45
C SER A 64 5.85 -14.47 -5.14
N PRO A 65 4.83 -13.59 -5.13
CA PRO A 65 4.46 -12.65 -6.18
C PRO A 65 5.53 -11.57 -6.38
N ARG A 66 5.83 -11.25 -7.66
CA ARG A 66 6.94 -10.37 -8.06
C ARG A 66 6.72 -8.90 -7.74
N HIS A 67 5.51 -8.51 -7.40
CA HIS A 67 5.15 -7.14 -7.04
C HIS A 67 4.31 -7.16 -5.78
N GLY A 68 4.39 -6.08 -5.01
CA GLY A 68 3.60 -5.88 -3.81
C GLY A 68 3.58 -4.41 -3.46
N PHE A 69 2.68 -4.06 -2.55
CA PHE A 69 2.73 -2.77 -1.89
C PHE A 69 2.61 -2.93 -0.38
N THR A 70 3.05 -1.91 0.34
CA THR A 70 2.84 -1.80 1.77
C THR A 70 2.48 -0.38 2.14
N ILE A 71 1.59 -0.22 3.12
CA ILE A 71 1.37 1.04 3.79
C ILE A 71 2.10 0.94 5.13
N MET A 72 3.21 1.67 5.24
CA MET A 72 3.88 1.85 6.53
C MET A 72 3.02 2.77 7.38
N ASN A 73 2.34 2.19 8.36
CA ASN A 73 1.40 2.89 9.20
C ASN A 73 2.13 3.85 10.16
N ARG A 74 1.61 5.06 10.30
CA ARG A 74 2.12 6.06 11.23
C ARG A 74 1.33 6.10 12.54
N LEU A 75 0.12 5.53 12.55
CA LEU A 75 -0.76 5.51 13.72
C LEU A 75 -0.48 4.31 14.63
N SER A 76 0.03 3.20 14.08
CA SER A 76 0.37 1.99 14.84
C SER A 76 1.57 1.27 14.22
N MET A 77 2.03 0.20 14.87
CA MET A 77 3.08 -0.67 14.33
C MET A 77 2.56 -1.69 13.31
N GLU A 78 1.24 -1.71 13.06
CA GLU A 78 0.60 -2.65 12.14
C GLU A 78 0.55 -2.05 10.74
N ASN A 79 1.47 -2.51 9.89
CA ASN A 79 1.52 -2.16 8.47
C ASN A 79 0.53 -3.01 7.68
N LEU A 80 -0.10 -2.42 6.66
CA LEU A 80 -0.83 -3.17 5.65
C LEU A 80 0.16 -3.62 4.58
N THR A 81 0.23 -4.90 4.27
CA THR A 81 1.04 -5.42 3.16
C THR A 81 0.19 -6.29 2.25
N GLU A 82 0.17 -5.95 0.97
CA GLU A 82 -0.66 -6.63 -0.02
C GLU A 82 0.19 -7.12 -1.21
N PRO A 83 0.17 -8.43 -1.50
CA PRO A 83 0.79 -8.96 -2.69
C PRO A 83 0.00 -8.59 -3.94
N ILE A 84 0.66 -8.07 -4.97
CA ILE A 84 0.03 -7.82 -6.27
C ILE A 84 0.00 -9.13 -7.06
N THR A 85 -1.15 -9.79 -7.03
CA THR A 85 -1.43 -11.05 -7.73
C THR A 85 -2.50 -10.83 -8.80
N LYS A 86 -2.79 -11.87 -9.59
CA LYS A 86 -3.85 -11.80 -10.61
C LYS A 86 -5.26 -11.67 -10.03
N ASP A 87 -5.43 -12.00 -8.75
CA ASP A 87 -6.72 -11.93 -8.05
C ASP A 87 -6.94 -10.56 -7.38
N LEU A 88 -5.99 -9.64 -7.52
CA LEU A 88 -6.08 -8.28 -7.02
C LEU A 88 -6.66 -7.40 -8.12
N ASP A 89 -7.91 -7.01 -7.96
CA ASP A 89 -8.60 -6.11 -8.89
C ASP A 89 -8.40 -4.67 -8.44
N PHE A 90 -8.15 -3.78 -9.40
CA PHE A 90 -7.99 -2.34 -9.17
C PHE A 90 -8.98 -1.55 -10.02
N GLN A 91 -9.54 -0.50 -9.44
CA GLN A 91 -10.36 0.48 -10.14
C GLN A 91 -9.95 1.89 -9.71
N LEU A 92 -9.52 2.70 -10.66
CA LEU A 92 -9.26 4.11 -10.41
C LEU A 92 -10.58 4.89 -10.47
N GLN A 93 -10.87 5.62 -9.41
CA GLN A 93 -11.92 6.63 -9.34
C GLN A 93 -11.30 7.92 -8.82
N ASP A 94 -10.68 8.68 -9.71
CA ASP A 94 -9.92 9.88 -9.37
C ASP A 94 -10.67 10.77 -8.35
N PRO A 95 -10.03 11.18 -7.23
CA PRO A 95 -8.61 11.00 -6.87
C PRO A 95 -8.28 9.71 -6.07
N PHE A 96 -9.16 8.71 -6.08
CA PHE A 96 -9.09 7.51 -5.25
C PHE A 96 -8.78 6.23 -6.05
N LEU A 97 -8.09 5.27 -5.41
CA LEU A 97 -7.85 3.95 -5.98
C LEU A 97 -8.60 2.90 -5.17
N LEU A 98 -9.58 2.25 -5.78
CA LEU A 98 -10.26 1.10 -5.21
C LEU A 98 -9.44 -0.15 -5.52
N TYR A 99 -9.38 -1.07 -4.56
CA TYR A 99 -8.87 -2.41 -4.82
C TYR A 99 -9.64 -3.47 -4.05
N ARG A 100 -9.64 -4.69 -4.60
CA ARG A 100 -10.25 -5.87 -3.97
C ARG A 100 -9.23 -7.00 -3.96
N ASN A 101 -8.89 -7.51 -2.77
CA ASN A 101 -7.97 -8.63 -2.60
C ASN A 101 -8.71 -9.97 -2.49
N ALA A 102 -8.00 -11.07 -2.71
CA ALA A 102 -8.57 -12.42 -2.60
C ALA A 102 -8.86 -12.88 -1.16
N ARG A 103 -8.28 -12.21 -0.15
CA ARG A 103 -8.49 -12.56 1.28
C ARG A 103 -9.86 -12.10 1.77
N CYS A 104 -10.45 -11.08 1.15
CA CYS A 104 -11.80 -10.61 1.43
C CYS A 104 -12.91 -11.52 0.87
N LYS A 105 -12.62 -12.74 0.39
CA LYS A 105 -13.68 -13.67 -0.07
C LYS A 105 -14.66 -14.10 1.02
N GLU A 106 -14.39 -13.79 2.30
CA GLU A 106 -15.27 -14.13 3.43
C GLU A 106 -16.13 -12.94 3.91
N LYS A 107 -15.87 -11.73 3.43
CA LYS A 107 -16.67 -10.52 3.67
C LYS A 107 -16.54 -9.66 2.42
N ASP A 108 -17.64 -9.43 1.69
CA ASP A 108 -17.74 -8.57 0.49
C ASP A 108 -17.32 -7.09 0.77
N THR A 109 -16.14 -6.84 1.30
CA THR A 109 -15.65 -5.52 1.70
C THR A 109 -14.73 -5.02 0.61
N ASP A 110 -15.23 -4.08 -0.20
CA ASP A 110 -14.39 -3.30 -1.09
C ASP A 110 -13.46 -2.42 -0.25
N THR A 111 -12.20 -2.31 -0.65
CA THR A 111 -11.20 -1.50 0.05
C THR A 111 -10.79 -0.31 -0.81
N LEU A 112 -10.83 0.87 -0.22
CA LEU A 112 -10.44 2.13 -0.85
C LEU A 112 -9.09 2.57 -0.30
N LEU A 113 -8.19 2.92 -1.21
CA LEU A 113 -6.99 3.65 -0.91
C LEU A 113 -7.18 5.10 -1.37
N MET A 114 -7.14 6.05 -0.43
CA MET A 114 -7.13 7.47 -0.75
C MET A 114 -5.70 7.98 -0.62
N SER A 115 -5.14 8.47 -1.72
CA SER A 115 -3.82 9.12 -1.74
C SER A 115 -4.03 10.62 -1.82
N ALA A 116 -3.46 11.37 -0.87
CA ALA A 116 -3.30 12.81 -1.02
C ALA A 116 -1.91 13.01 -1.64
N CYS A 117 -1.85 13.09 -2.97
CA CYS A 117 -0.63 13.44 -3.69
C CYS A 117 -0.15 14.85 -3.30
#